data_AF-A0A529QXX0-F1
#
_entry.id   AF-A0A529QXX0-F1
#
_cell.length_a   1.000
_cell.length_b   1.000
_cell.length_c   1.000
_cell.angle_alpha   90.00
_cell.angle_beta   90.00
_cell.angle_gamma   90.00
#
_symmetry.space_group_name_H-M   'P 1'
#
loop_
_entity.id
_entity.type
_entity.pdbx_description
1 polymer ?
#
loop_
_entity_poly.entity_id
_entity_poly.type
_entity_poly.pdbx_seq_one_letter_code
_entity_poly.pdbx_strand_id
1 'polypeptide(L)'
;TVVVTDSGDGMLLMVAHMNAEALALTLETGIAHYWSRSRNALWKKGETSGNFQQVVEMRTDCDQDAIWLRVKVLGHDATCHTGRRSCFYRTVGLNDGKATLAGDGSRPLFDAEETYRKPV
;
A
#
# COMPACT_ATOMS: atom_id res chain seq x y z
N THR A 1 1.05 -13.59 -0.75
CA THR A 1 0.46 -12.25 -1.05
C THR A 1 0.45 -11.40 0.21
N VAL A 2 0.37 -10.07 0.15
CA VAL A 2 0.25 -9.25 1.36
C VAL A 2 -0.90 -8.24 1.27
N VAL A 3 -1.75 -8.24 2.29
CA VAL A 3 -2.84 -7.29 2.50
C VAL A 3 -2.43 -6.33 3.62
N VAL A 4 -2.65 -5.03 3.43
CA VAL A 4 -2.19 -3.99 4.35
C VAL A 4 -3.36 -3.16 4.81
N THR A 5 -3.57 -3.08 6.12
CA THR A 5 -4.58 -2.22 6.73
C THR A 5 -3.94 -1.22 7.69
N ASP A 6 -4.58 -0.08 7.88
CA ASP A 6 -4.21 0.85 8.93
C ASP A 6 -4.51 0.24 10.30
N SER A 7 -3.60 0.43 11.25
CA SER A 7 -3.71 -0.09 12.61
C SER A 7 -4.70 0.69 13.49
N GLY A 8 -4.95 1.96 13.19
CA GLY A 8 -5.79 2.87 13.96
C GLY A 8 -7.29 2.74 13.67
N ASP A 9 -7.66 2.60 12.39
CA ASP A 9 -9.08 2.51 11.97
C ASP A 9 -9.43 1.27 11.15
N GLY A 10 -8.46 0.41 10.85
CA GLY A 10 -8.69 -0.81 10.08
C GLY A 10 -8.90 -0.59 8.58
N MET A 11 -8.70 0.62 8.05
CA MET A 11 -8.88 0.89 6.62
C MET A 11 -7.97 -0.02 5.78
N LEU A 12 -8.53 -0.67 4.76
CA LEU A 12 -7.73 -1.39 3.77
C LEU A 12 -6.93 -0.38 2.93
N LEU A 13 -5.60 -0.44 3.00
CA LEU A 13 -4.69 0.52 2.36
C LEU A 13 -4.22 0.04 0.99
N MET A 14 -3.70 -1.19 0.91
CA MET A 14 -3.18 -1.74 -0.35
C MET A 14 -3.06 -3.27 -0.30
N VAL A 15 -2.85 -3.85 -1.48
CA VAL A 15 -2.40 -5.24 -1.68
C VAL A 15 -1.11 -5.21 -2.47
N ALA A 16 -0.17 -6.08 -2.10
CA ALA A 16 1.13 -6.20 -2.76
C ALA A 16 1.62 -7.66 -2.75
N HIS A 17 2.88 -7.84 -3.18
CA HIS A 17 3.60 -9.10 -3.03
C HIS A 17 4.86 -8.88 -2.20
N MET A 18 5.28 -9.93 -1.51
CA MET A 18 6.58 -10.06 -0.86
C MET A 18 7.22 -11.35 -1.39
N ASN A 19 8.50 -11.29 -1.73
CA ASN A 19 9.35 -12.47 -1.81
C ASN A 19 9.99 -12.70 -0.42
N ALA A 20 10.82 -13.74 -0.29
CA ALA A 20 11.47 -14.08 0.97
C ALA A 20 12.33 -12.91 1.53
N GLU A 21 13.04 -12.21 0.66
CA GLU A 21 13.88 -11.05 1.04
C GLU A 21 13.04 -9.88 1.56
N ALA A 22 11.96 -9.51 0.86
CA ALA A 22 11.05 -8.46 1.30
C ALA A 22 10.41 -8.77 2.66
N LEU A 23 10.06 -10.03 2.91
CA LEU A 23 9.53 -10.48 4.19
C LEU A 23 10.60 -10.35 5.30
N ALA A 24 11.81 -10.87 5.05
CA ALA A 24 12.90 -10.79 6.01
C ALA A 24 13.23 -9.35 6.40
N LEU A 25 13.36 -8.45 5.43
CA LEU A 25 13.62 -7.03 5.68
C LEU A 25 12.47 -6.34 6.39
N THR A 26 11.22 -6.74 6.14
CA THR A 26 10.07 -6.19 6.86
C THR A 26 10.11 -6.58 8.34
N LEU A 27 10.44 -7.83 8.64
CA LEU A 27 10.61 -8.32 10.00
C LEU A 27 11.78 -7.63 10.72
N GLU A 28 12.91 -7.47 10.03
CA GLU A 28 14.13 -6.87 10.59
C GLU A 28 13.97 -5.37 10.87
N THR A 29 13.45 -4.62 9.90
CA THR A 29 13.42 -3.15 9.96
C THR A 29 12.17 -2.59 10.64
N GLY A 30 11.12 -3.40 10.78
CA GLY A 30 9.79 -2.93 11.19
C GLY A 30 9.11 -2.00 10.18
N ILE A 31 9.65 -1.87 8.96
CA ILE A 31 9.08 -1.08 7.87
C ILE A 31 8.70 -2.01 6.72
N ALA A 32 7.53 -1.82 6.13
CA ALA A 32 7.07 -2.67 5.04
C ALA A 32 7.97 -2.55 3.79
N HIS A 33 8.51 -3.69 3.36
CA HIS A 33 9.21 -3.89 2.09
C HIS A 33 8.37 -4.79 1.18
N TYR A 34 8.41 -4.55 -0.12
CA TYR A 34 7.60 -5.28 -1.08
C TYR A 34 8.41 -5.69 -2.31
N TRP A 35 7.88 -6.65 -3.04
CA TRP A 35 8.45 -7.17 -4.27
C TRP A 35 7.59 -6.83 -5.48
N SER A 36 8.20 -6.15 -6.46
CA SER A 36 7.54 -5.78 -7.70
C SER A 36 7.72 -6.89 -8.71
N ARG A 37 6.66 -7.66 -8.95
CA ARG A 37 6.67 -8.73 -9.96
C ARG A 37 6.96 -8.21 -11.37
N SER A 38 6.47 -7.00 -11.70
CA SER A 38 6.69 -6.39 -13.02
C SER A 38 8.09 -5.79 -13.19
N ARG A 39 8.67 -5.21 -12.12
CA ARG A 39 10.02 -4.63 -12.17
C ARG A 39 11.11 -5.61 -11.75
N ASN A 40 10.74 -6.80 -11.28
CA ASN A 40 11.63 -7.78 -10.68
C ASN A 40 12.56 -7.14 -9.62
N ALA A 41 11.98 -6.31 -8.76
CA ALA A 41 12.73 -5.42 -7.87
C ALA A 41 12.07 -5.30 -6.50
N LEU A 42 12.93 -5.26 -5.47
CA LEU A 42 12.58 -4.91 -4.10
C LEU A 42 12.28 -3.41 -4.00
N TRP A 43 11.33 -3.02 -3.16
CA TRP A 43 11.17 -1.62 -2.79
C TRP A 43 10.76 -1.46 -1.32
N LYS A 44 11.35 -0.47 -0.65
CA LYS A 44 10.96 -0.05 0.70
C LYS A 44 9.80 0.96 0.59
N LYS A 45 8.65 0.66 1.18
CA LYS A 45 7.48 1.54 1.06
C LYS A 45 7.77 2.89 1.73
N GLY A 46 7.60 3.97 0.96
CA GLY A 46 7.81 5.33 1.45
C GLY A 46 9.21 5.90 1.20
N GLU A 47 10.14 5.12 0.63
CA GLU A 47 11.52 5.57 0.37
C GLU A 47 11.60 6.87 -0.43
N THR A 48 10.72 7.06 -1.41
CA THR A 48 10.63 8.32 -2.18
C THR A 48 9.72 9.36 -1.53
N SER A 49 8.56 8.95 -1.01
CA SER A 49 7.50 9.89 -0.61
C SER A 49 7.50 10.27 0.87
N GLY A 50 8.37 9.66 1.69
CA GLY A 50 8.32 9.74 3.16
C GLY A 50 7.13 8.99 3.80
N ASN A 51 6.20 8.47 3.01
CA ASN A 51 5.01 7.77 3.51
C ASN A 51 5.33 6.30 3.82
N PHE A 52 6.16 6.10 4.84
CA PHE A 52 6.55 4.78 5.34
C PHE A 52 5.37 4.07 5.99
N GLN A 53 5.38 2.74 5.94
CA GLN A 53 4.43 1.90 6.64
C GLN A 53 5.17 1.17 7.76
N GLN A 54 5.01 1.67 8.98
CA GLN A 54 5.58 1.07 10.17
C GLN A 54 4.70 -0.10 10.61
N VAL A 55 5.26 -1.29 10.71
CA VAL A 55 4.54 -2.51 11.09
C VAL A 55 4.19 -2.46 12.57
N VAL A 56 2.89 -2.57 12.87
CA VAL A 56 2.36 -2.72 14.24
C VAL A 56 2.09 -4.18 14.53
N GLU A 57 1.58 -4.92 13.55
CA GLU A 57 1.29 -6.34 13.66
C GLU A 57 1.44 -7.02 12.29
N MET A 58 1.93 -8.26 12.30
CA MET A 58 2.02 -9.13 11.13
C MET A 58 1.34 -10.46 11.45
N ARG A 59 0.38 -10.86 10.64
CA ARG A 59 -0.32 -12.15 10.73
C ARG A 59 -0.19 -12.91 9.41
N THR A 60 -0.40 -14.21 9.47
CA THR A 60 -0.51 -15.08 8.30
C THR A 60 -1.87 -15.81 8.32
N ASP A 61 -2.35 -16.23 7.16
CA ASP A 61 -3.54 -17.09 7.04
C ASP A 61 -3.26 -18.56 7.39
N CYS A 62 -4.25 -19.43 7.22
CA CYS A 62 -4.24 -20.79 7.76
C CYS A 62 -3.26 -21.75 7.05
N ASP A 63 -3.04 -21.55 5.76
CA ASP A 63 -2.08 -22.30 4.93
C ASP A 63 -0.78 -21.52 4.65
N GLN A 64 -0.66 -20.33 5.23
CA GLN A 64 0.57 -19.53 5.30
C GLN A 64 1.05 -19.01 3.95
N ASP A 65 0.13 -18.74 3.02
CA ASP A 65 0.45 -18.18 1.70
C ASP A 65 0.15 -16.68 1.58
N ALA A 66 -0.56 -16.12 2.57
CA ALA A 66 -0.89 -14.71 2.66
C ALA A 66 -0.53 -14.08 4.01
N ILE A 67 -0.05 -12.85 3.94
CA ILE A 67 0.29 -12.02 5.10
C ILE A 67 -0.73 -10.89 5.23
N TRP A 68 -1.17 -10.63 6.44
CA TRP A 68 -1.88 -9.40 6.81
C TRP A 68 -0.98 -8.52 7.67
N LEU A 69 -0.65 -7.34 7.15
CA LEU A 69 0.03 -6.30 7.89
C LEU A 69 -0.96 -5.27 8.42
N ARG A 70 -0.89 -5.00 9.72
CA ARG A 70 -1.45 -3.78 10.30
C ARG A 70 -0.32 -2.79 10.49
N VAL A 71 -0.47 -1.61 9.91
CA VAL A 71 0.60 -0.60 9.85
C VAL A 71 0.14 0.75 10.37
N LYS A 72 1.08 1.57 10.82
CA LYS A 72 0.90 3.01 10.95
C LYS A 72 1.56 3.68 9.74
N VAL A 73 0.79 4.45 8.97
CA VAL A 73 1.34 5.22 7.85
C VAL A 73 1.97 6.50 8.39
N LEU A 74 3.23 6.73 8.05
CA LEU A 74 3.97 7.94 8.42
C LEU A 74 3.84 8.99 7.30
N GLY A 75 4.36 10.20 7.54
CA GLY A 75 4.34 11.28 6.56
C GLY A 75 2.93 11.85 6.37
N HIS A 76 2.47 11.91 5.12
CA HIS A 76 1.21 12.54 4.72
C HIS A 76 -0.02 11.64 4.93
N ASP A 77 0.13 10.48 5.57
CA ASP A 77 -0.91 9.46 5.72
C ASP A 77 -1.44 8.89 4.37
N ALA A 78 -0.59 8.88 3.34
CA ALA A 78 -0.94 8.40 2.01
C ALA A 78 -0.19 7.11 1.61
N THR A 79 -0.94 6.03 1.37
CA THR A 79 -0.36 4.79 0.84
C THR A 79 -0.23 4.80 -0.67
N CYS A 80 -1.21 5.36 -1.37
CA CYS A 80 -1.25 5.33 -2.83
C CYS A 80 -0.33 6.39 -3.44
N HIS A 81 0.35 6.03 -4.54
CA HIS A 81 1.16 6.97 -5.32
C HIS A 81 0.33 8.10 -5.97
N THR A 82 -1.00 8.00 -5.98
CA THR A 82 -1.91 9.06 -6.47
C THR A 82 -2.21 10.14 -5.42
N GLY A 83 -1.53 10.10 -4.27
CA GLY A 83 -1.79 11.02 -3.17
C GLY A 83 -2.80 10.51 -2.14
N ARG A 84 -3.53 9.44 -2.43
CA ARG A 84 -4.65 9.00 -1.59
C ARG A 84 -4.23 8.07 -0.45
N ARG A 85 -5.02 8.10 0.63
CA ARG A 85 -4.82 7.26 1.82
C ARG A 85 -4.79 5.78 1.47
N SER A 86 -5.77 5.31 0.70
CA SER A 86 -5.86 3.93 0.22
C SER A 86 -5.74 3.85 -1.30
N CYS A 87 -5.22 2.72 -1.80
CA CYS A 87 -5.31 2.35 -3.22
C CYS A 87 -6.75 2.02 -3.64
N PHE A 88 -7.63 1.68 -2.69
CA PHE A 88 -9.03 1.30 -2.91
C PHE A 88 -9.99 2.51 -2.88
N TYR A 89 -9.58 3.61 -3.50
CA TYR A 89 -10.38 4.84 -3.56
C TYR A 89 -11.42 4.87 -4.69
N ARG A 90 -11.55 3.78 -5.44
CA ARG A 90 -12.54 3.63 -6.51
C ARG A 90 -13.50 2.51 -6.18
N THR A 91 -14.77 2.74 -6.44
CA THR A 91 -15.85 1.77 -6.31
C THR A 91 -16.23 1.23 -7.68
N VAL A 92 -16.52 -0.07 -7.73
CA VAL A 92 -17.08 -0.75 -8.90
C VAL A 92 -18.56 -1.02 -8.67
N GLY A 93 -19.35 -0.91 -9.72
CA GLY A 93 -20.81 -1.11 -9.65
C GLY A 93 -21.40 -1.53 -11.00
N LEU A 94 -22.72 -1.66 -11.02
CA LEU A 94 -23.49 -1.97 -12.22
C LEU A 94 -24.60 -0.92 -12.38
N ASN A 95 -24.66 -0.26 -13.53
CA ASN A 95 -25.73 0.66 -13.88
C ASN A 95 -26.27 0.30 -15.28
N ASP A 96 -27.58 0.05 -15.39
CA ASP A 96 -28.25 -0.39 -16.62
C ASP A 96 -27.52 -1.56 -17.33
N GLY A 97 -27.10 -2.55 -16.54
CA GLY A 97 -26.37 -3.72 -17.05
C GLY A 97 -24.93 -3.46 -17.49
N LYS A 98 -24.40 -2.24 -17.30
CA LYS A 98 -23.02 -1.87 -17.62
C LYS A 98 -22.18 -1.69 -16.36
N ALA A 99 -20.96 -2.22 -16.38
CA ALA A 99 -20.00 -2.01 -15.31
C ALA A 99 -19.61 -0.53 -15.23
N THR A 100 -19.61 0.01 -14.01
CA THR A 100 -19.23 1.41 -13.73
C THR A 100 -18.04 1.46 -12.78
N LEU A 101 -17.18 2.47 -12.96
CA LEU A 101 -16.07 2.78 -12.06
C LEU A 101 -16.20 4.25 -11.62
N ALA A 102 -16.29 4.48 -10.32
CA ALA A 102 -16.39 5.83 -9.75
C ALA A 102 -15.33 6.02 -8.65
N GLY A 103 -14.86 7.26 -8.45
CA GLY A 103 -14.06 7.60 -7.29
C GLY A 103 -14.93 7.80 -6.06
N ASP A 104 -14.39 7.53 -4.88
CA ASP A 104 -15.04 7.73 -3.57
C ASP A 104 -15.09 9.21 -3.12
N GLY A 105 -14.65 10.14 -3.98
CA GLY A 105 -14.56 11.57 -3.65
C GLY A 105 -13.32 11.98 -2.84
N SER A 106 -12.44 11.03 -2.49
CA SER A 106 -11.20 11.32 -1.77
C SER A 106 -10.25 12.19 -2.59
N ARG A 107 -9.67 13.18 -1.91
CA ARG A 107 -8.67 14.09 -2.46
C ARG A 107 -7.26 13.58 -2.18
N PRO A 108 -6.28 13.87 -3.06
CA PRO A 108 -4.86 13.67 -2.75
C PRO A 108 -4.46 14.40 -1.46
N LEU A 109 -3.64 13.73 -0.63
CA LEU A 109 -3.05 14.24 0.60
C LEU A 109 -1.65 14.84 0.38
N PHE A 110 -1.06 14.62 -0.79
CA PHE A 110 0.21 15.19 -1.21
C PHE A 110 0.25 15.36 -2.73
N ASP A 111 1.15 16.22 -3.23
CA ASP A 111 1.40 16.38 -4.66
C ASP A 111 2.24 15.20 -5.18
N ALA A 112 1.56 14.28 -5.86
CA ALA A 112 2.17 13.09 -6.43
C ALA A 112 3.12 13.41 -7.61
N GLU A 113 2.79 14.43 -8.41
CA GLU A 113 3.59 14.77 -9.58
C GLU A 113 4.93 15.36 -9.15
N GLU A 114 4.91 16.25 -8.15
CA GLU A 114 6.11 16.82 -7.56
C GLU A 114 6.95 15.73 -6.86
N THR A 115 6.32 14.89 -6.03
CA THR A 115 7.02 13.91 -5.19
C THR A 115 7.75 12.83 -5.98
N TYR A 116 7.18 12.38 -7.12
CA TYR A 116 7.75 11.29 -7.92
C TYR A 116 8.47 11.78 -9.18
N ARG A 117 8.69 13.09 -9.35
CA ARG A 117 9.46 13.64 -10.46
C ARG A 117 10.90 13.15 -10.38
N LYS A 118 11.40 12.52 -11.46
CA LYS A 118 12.82 12.18 -11.57
C LYS A 118 13.65 13.46 -11.68
N PRO A 119 14.79 13.58 -10.97
CA PRO A 119 15.76 14.63 -11.25
C PRO A 119 16.20 14.55 -12.71
N VAL A 120 16.36 15.70 -13.36
CA VAL A 120 16.95 15.81 -14.70
C VAL A 120 18.44 15.54 -14.63
#